data_AF-A0A961FN38-F1
#
_entry.id   AF-A0A961FN38-F1
#
_cell.length_a   1.000
_cell.length_b   1.000
_cell.length_c   1.000
_cell.angle_alpha   90.00
_cell.angle_beta   90.00
_cell.angle_gamma   90.00
#
_symmetry.space_group_name_H-M   'P 1'
#
loop_
_entity.id
_entity.type
_entity.pdbx_description
1 polymer ?
#
loop_
_entity_poly.entity_id
_entity_poly.type
_entity_poly.pdbx_seq_one_letter_code
_entity_poly.pdbx_strand_id
1 'polypeptide(L)'
;MTQLPPLPRSQQIIDAEHLKILSIFHFVLAGFAALGLLFILAHYTIFSAFLSDPKVWENQKQGPMPVDFFAIFKWFYLVVGIWMVGTGILNLLSGLFIRSRKHRTFSLFVSGINCLHFPFGTVLGVFTIIVLVRDSVRERYGVEK
;
A
#
# COMPACT_ATOMS: atom_id res chain seq x y z
N MET A 1 -35.55 -11.15 5.52
CA MET A 1 -34.65 -10.69 4.45
C MET A 1 -35.31 -9.50 3.79
N THR A 2 -34.96 -8.28 4.21
CA THR A 2 -35.57 -7.06 3.70
C THR A 2 -35.00 -6.81 2.31
N GLN A 3 -35.78 -7.11 1.26
CA GLN A 3 -35.41 -6.73 -0.11
C GLN A 3 -35.53 -5.20 -0.19
N LEU A 4 -34.38 -4.53 -0.21
CA LEU A 4 -34.31 -3.10 -0.50
C LEU A 4 -34.79 -2.89 -1.95
N PRO A 5 -35.59 -1.85 -2.21
CA PRO A 5 -36.06 -1.54 -3.56
C PRO A 5 -34.87 -1.33 -4.50
N PRO A 6 -34.99 -1.71 -5.80
CA PRO A 6 -33.91 -1.55 -6.76
C PRO A 6 -33.50 -0.08 -6.84
N LEU A 7 -32.20 0.17 -6.63
CA LEU A 7 -31.64 1.52 -6.63
C LEU A 7 -31.87 2.21 -7.99
N PRO A 8 -32.16 3.52 -7.99
CA PRO A 8 -32.31 4.28 -9.23
C PRO A 8 -31.04 4.16 -10.10
N ARG A 9 -31.22 4.05 -11.42
CA ARG A 9 -30.13 3.85 -12.41
C ARG A 9 -28.95 4.81 -12.23
N SER A 10 -29.22 6.05 -11.81
CA SER A 10 -28.20 7.06 -11.52
C SER A 10 -27.24 6.64 -10.40
N GLN A 11 -27.78 6.07 -9.32
CA GLN A 11 -26.99 5.58 -8.18
C GLN A 11 -26.07 4.44 -8.60
N GLN A 12 -26.55 3.54 -9.45
CA GLN A 12 -25.76 2.43 -9.97
C GLN A 12 -24.58 2.88 -10.84
N ILE A 13 -24.75 3.97 -11.60
CA ILE A 13 -23.68 4.57 -12.42
C ILE A 13 -22.62 5.22 -11.51
N ILE A 14 -23.06 6.00 -10.53
CA ILE A 14 -22.17 6.66 -9.55
C ILE A 14 -21.32 5.64 -8.79
N ASP A 15 -21.92 4.53 -8.33
CA ASP A 15 -21.18 3.50 -7.59
C ASP A 15 -20.18 2.73 -8.48
N ALA A 16 -20.48 2.56 -9.79
CA ALA A 16 -19.53 1.99 -10.72
C ALA A 16 -18.32 2.92 -10.94
N GLU A 17 -18.57 4.23 -10.99
CA GLU A 17 -17.54 5.25 -11.15
C GLU A 17 -16.66 5.39 -9.89
N HIS A 18 -17.27 5.38 -8.69
CA HIS A 18 -16.55 5.34 -7.42
C HIS A 18 -15.65 4.12 -7.29
N LEU A 19 -16.11 2.92 -7.71
CA LEU A 19 -15.29 1.72 -7.69
C LEU A 19 -14.12 1.77 -8.69
N LYS A 20 -14.32 2.45 -9.84
CA LYS A 20 -13.26 2.67 -10.81
C LYS A 20 -12.19 3.63 -10.26
N ILE A 21 -12.62 4.73 -9.64
CA ILE A 21 -11.72 5.67 -8.93
C ILE A 21 -10.95 4.93 -7.84
N LEU A 22 -11.62 4.07 -7.08
CA LEU A 22 -11.01 3.30 -6.01
C LEU A 22 -9.93 2.32 -6.51
N SER A 23 -10.21 1.60 -7.60
CA SER A 23 -9.23 0.73 -8.26
C SER A 23 -8.00 1.50 -8.73
N ILE A 24 -8.21 2.68 -9.33
CA ILE A 24 -7.12 3.57 -9.79
C ILE A 24 -6.25 3.99 -8.61
N PHE A 25 -6.86 4.37 -7.49
CA PHE A 25 -6.11 4.78 -6.30
C PHE A 25 -5.27 3.66 -5.68
N HIS A 26 -5.77 2.42 -5.63
CA HIS A 26 -4.95 1.28 -5.20
C HIS A 26 -3.77 1.02 -6.15
N PHE A 27 -3.96 1.24 -7.45
CA PHE A 27 -2.87 1.21 -8.43
C PHE A 27 -1.84 2.32 -8.21
N VAL A 28 -2.31 3.54 -7.89
CA VAL A 28 -1.44 4.67 -7.57
C VAL A 28 -0.61 4.37 -6.32
N LEU A 29 -1.20 3.78 -5.28
CA LEU A 29 -0.46 3.34 -4.09
C LEU A 29 0.57 2.24 -4.40
N ALA A 30 0.23 1.27 -5.26
CA ALA A 30 1.20 0.28 -5.72
C ALA A 30 2.37 0.95 -6.46
N GLY A 31 2.09 1.98 -7.26
CA GLY A 31 3.10 2.82 -7.90
C GLY A 31 3.98 3.58 -6.90
N PHE A 32 3.38 4.20 -5.89
CA PHE A 32 4.13 4.87 -4.81
C PHE A 32 4.98 3.89 -3.99
N ALA A 33 4.48 2.68 -3.72
CA ALA A 33 5.26 1.64 -3.06
C ALA A 33 6.46 1.22 -3.93
N ALA A 34 6.29 1.11 -5.25
CA ALA A 34 7.37 0.82 -6.18
C ALA A 34 8.41 1.96 -6.25
N LEU A 35 7.96 3.22 -6.32
CA LEU A 35 8.84 4.38 -6.26
C LEU A 35 9.58 4.48 -4.92
N GLY A 36 8.89 4.19 -3.82
CA GLY A 36 9.49 4.13 -2.49
C GLY A 36 10.55 3.03 -2.38
N LEU A 37 10.31 1.86 -2.99
CA LEU A 37 11.29 0.79 -3.07
C LEU A 37 12.52 1.22 -3.86
N LEU A 38 12.34 1.88 -5.00
CA LEU A 38 13.45 2.45 -5.79
C LEU A 38 14.25 3.48 -4.98
N PHE A 39 13.55 4.36 -4.24
CA PHE A 39 14.18 5.34 -3.37
C PHE A 39 15.00 4.68 -2.25
N ILE A 40 14.44 3.66 -1.59
CA ILE A 40 15.14 2.88 -0.55
C ILE A 40 16.39 2.20 -1.12
N LEU A 41 16.30 1.60 -2.31
CA LEU A 41 17.45 0.97 -2.98
C LEU A 41 18.53 2.00 -3.32
N ALA A 42 18.16 3.12 -3.92
CA ALA A 42 19.09 4.20 -4.26
C ALA A 42 19.74 4.81 -3.00
N HIS A 43 18.96 5.04 -1.95
CA HIS A 43 19.48 5.52 -0.67
C HIS A 43 20.44 4.51 -0.05
N TYR A 44 20.12 3.22 -0.07
CA TYR A 44 20.99 2.17 0.45
C TYR A 44 22.33 2.10 -0.30
N THR A 45 22.33 2.19 -1.64
CA THR A 45 23.57 2.16 -2.43
C THR A 45 24.45 3.37 -2.18
N ILE A 46 23.87 4.59 -2.15
CA ILE A 46 24.61 5.82 -1.86
C ILE A 46 25.17 5.79 -0.43
N PHE A 47 24.36 5.40 0.55
CA PHE A 47 24.75 5.36 1.96
C PHE A 47 25.83 4.31 2.22
N SER A 48 25.68 3.11 1.65
CA SER A 48 26.71 2.06 1.77
C SER A 48 28.02 2.46 1.07
N ALA A 49 27.97 3.12 -0.08
CA ALA A 49 29.15 3.66 -0.74
C ALA A 49 29.84 4.74 0.11
N PHE A 50 29.07 5.67 0.69
CA PHE A 50 29.60 6.74 1.53
C PHE A 50 30.25 6.22 2.81
N LEU A 51 29.58 5.31 3.52
CA LEU A 51 30.12 4.78 4.77
C LEU A 51 31.27 3.78 4.58
N SER A 52 31.43 3.20 3.38
CA SER A 52 32.57 2.33 3.07
C SER A 52 33.88 3.11 2.84
N ASP A 53 33.83 4.44 2.71
CA ASP A 53 35.03 5.26 2.56
C ASP A 53 35.73 5.44 3.93
N PRO A 54 36.98 4.96 4.10
CA PRO A 54 37.71 5.06 5.36
C PRO A 54 37.97 6.50 5.81
N LYS A 55 37.92 7.48 4.90
CA LYS A 55 38.08 8.92 5.22
C LYS A 55 36.95 9.47 6.09
N VAL A 56 35.75 8.91 6.00
CA VAL A 56 34.59 9.33 6.80
C VAL A 56 34.78 9.00 8.28
N TRP A 57 35.63 8.02 8.59
CA TRP A 57 35.89 7.53 9.93
C TRP A 57 37.21 8.03 10.54
N GLU A 58 38.02 8.76 9.77
CA GLU A 58 39.36 9.20 10.15
C GLU A 58 39.37 10.13 11.38
N ASN A 59 38.26 10.82 11.65
CA ASN A 59 38.08 11.71 12.80
C ASN A 59 37.29 11.09 13.98
N GLN A 60 36.83 9.83 13.89
CA GLN A 60 36.07 9.21 14.97
C GLN A 60 37.01 8.73 16.08
N LYS A 61 37.10 9.51 17.17
CA LYS A 61 37.96 9.20 18.31
C LYS A 61 37.36 8.30 19.38
N GLN A 62 36.04 8.07 19.42
CA GLN A 62 35.36 7.19 20.39
C GLN A 62 33.87 7.08 20.01
N GLY A 63 33.45 5.91 19.53
CA GLY A 63 32.06 5.60 19.19
C GLY A 63 31.89 4.10 18.98
N PRO A 64 30.68 3.53 19.14
CA PRO A 64 30.45 2.09 18.99
C PRO A 64 30.96 1.59 17.64
N MET A 65 31.53 0.37 17.60
CA MET A 65 32.26 -0.14 16.43
C MET A 65 31.44 0.00 15.13
N PRO A 66 32.04 0.43 14.01
CA PRO A 66 31.34 0.65 12.75
C PRO A 66 30.45 -0.52 12.33
N VAL A 67 30.91 -1.76 12.58
CA VAL A 67 30.25 -3.02 12.23
C VAL A 67 28.83 -3.17 12.80
N ASP A 68 28.59 -2.75 14.05
CA ASP A 68 27.28 -2.90 14.69
C ASP A 68 26.27 -1.91 14.12
N PHE A 69 26.71 -0.67 13.86
CA PHE A 69 25.89 0.35 13.22
C PHE A 69 25.46 -0.07 11.81
N PHE A 70 26.39 -0.60 11.01
CA PHE A 70 26.07 -1.14 9.68
C PHE A 70 25.08 -2.30 9.73
N ALA A 71 25.20 -3.19 10.72
CA ALA A 71 24.31 -4.34 10.85
C ALA A 71 22.87 -3.90 11.16
N ILE A 72 22.69 -2.95 12.10
CA ILE A 72 21.37 -2.40 12.46
C ILE A 72 20.72 -1.71 11.25
N PHE A 73 21.47 -0.87 10.53
CA PHE A 73 20.94 -0.18 9.35
C PHE A 73 20.58 -1.14 8.21
N LYS A 74 21.40 -2.17 7.95
CA LYS A 74 21.06 -3.22 6.97
C LYS A 74 19.75 -3.90 7.33
N TRP A 75 19.58 -4.29 8.60
CA TRP A 75 18.34 -4.90 9.08
C TRP A 75 17.14 -3.97 8.92
N PHE A 76 17.31 -2.69 9.25
CA PHE A 76 16.28 -1.67 9.05
C PHE A 76 15.86 -1.57 7.58
N TYR A 77 16.81 -1.42 6.65
CA TYR A 77 16.50 -1.38 5.21
C TYR A 77 15.85 -2.67 4.70
N LEU A 78 16.26 -3.83 5.21
CA LEU A 78 15.70 -5.12 4.82
C LEU A 78 14.24 -5.25 5.29
N VAL A 79 13.95 -4.90 6.55
CA VAL A 79 12.58 -4.93 7.10
C VAL A 79 11.67 -3.95 6.35
N VAL A 80 12.13 -2.71 6.14
CA VAL A 80 11.37 -1.69 5.41
C VAL A 80 11.15 -2.09 3.95
N GLY A 81 12.17 -2.67 3.30
CA GLY A 81 12.09 -3.16 1.93
C GLY A 81 11.06 -4.29 1.78
N ILE A 82 11.11 -5.30 2.66
CA ILE A 82 10.12 -6.39 2.68
C ILE A 82 8.71 -5.85 2.91
N TRP A 83 8.55 -4.91 3.85
CA TRP A 83 7.26 -4.27 4.13
C TRP A 83 6.72 -3.52 2.91
N MET A 84 7.55 -2.74 2.21
CA MET A 84 7.17 -2.04 0.98
C MET A 84 6.79 -2.99 -0.15
N VAL A 85 7.56 -4.05 -0.37
CA VAL A 85 7.25 -5.06 -1.39
C VAL A 85 5.93 -5.76 -1.06
N GLY A 86 5.74 -6.19 0.19
CA GLY A 86 4.51 -6.85 0.63
C GLY A 86 3.28 -5.96 0.43
N THR A 87 3.33 -4.71 0.89
CA THR A 87 2.23 -3.75 0.73
C THR A 87 2.00 -3.36 -0.73
N GLY A 88 3.05 -3.25 -1.55
CA GLY A 88 2.94 -3.00 -2.99
C GLY A 88 2.22 -4.14 -3.72
N ILE A 89 2.61 -5.39 -3.47
CA ILE A 89 1.98 -6.58 -4.07
C ILE A 89 0.52 -6.70 -3.62
N LEU A 90 0.24 -6.52 -2.33
CA LEU A 90 -1.12 -6.55 -1.78
C LEU A 90 -2.00 -5.48 -2.43
N ASN A 91 -1.47 -4.27 -2.63
CA ASN A 91 -2.19 -3.20 -3.31
C ASN A 91 -2.46 -3.50 -4.78
N LEU A 92 -1.48 -4.06 -5.48
CA LEU A 92 -1.60 -4.41 -6.89
C LEU A 92 -2.64 -5.52 -7.10
N LEU A 93 -2.62 -6.55 -6.24
CA LEU A 93 -3.64 -7.61 -6.21
C LEU A 93 -5.02 -7.07 -5.83
N SER A 94 -5.10 -6.20 -4.82
CA SER A 94 -6.36 -5.54 -4.43
C SER A 94 -6.95 -4.71 -5.58
N GLY A 95 -6.12 -3.93 -6.28
CA GLY A 95 -6.53 -3.15 -7.45
C GLY A 95 -7.07 -4.02 -8.58
N LEU A 96 -6.44 -5.17 -8.84
CA LEU A 96 -6.90 -6.17 -9.81
C LEU A 96 -8.24 -6.81 -9.38
N PHE A 97 -8.37 -7.22 -8.12
CA PHE A 97 -9.61 -7.84 -7.62
C PHE A 97 -10.79 -6.86 -7.58
N ILE A 98 -10.58 -5.59 -7.25
CA ILE A 98 -11.60 -4.54 -7.37
C ILE A 98 -12.04 -4.39 -8.84
N ARG A 99 -11.09 -4.39 -9.78
CA ARG A 99 -11.37 -4.26 -11.21
C ARG A 99 -12.12 -5.47 -11.75
N SER A 100 -11.77 -6.66 -11.30
CA SER A 100 -12.44 -7.91 -11.63
C SER A 100 -13.73 -8.16 -10.85
N ARG A 101 -14.11 -7.26 -9.92
CA ARG A 101 -15.31 -7.37 -9.07
C ARG A 101 -15.39 -8.68 -8.27
N LYS A 102 -14.23 -9.27 -7.92
CA LYS A 102 -14.14 -10.50 -7.12
C LYS A 102 -13.43 -10.23 -5.78
N HIS A 103 -13.68 -11.08 -4.77
CA HIS A 103 -12.98 -11.09 -3.47
C HIS A 103 -13.03 -9.77 -2.67
N ARG A 104 -14.23 -9.23 -2.46
CA ARG A 104 -14.50 -8.01 -1.66
C ARG A 104 -13.78 -7.98 -0.30
N THR A 105 -13.78 -9.10 0.41
CA THR A 105 -13.17 -9.23 1.75
C THR A 105 -11.66 -9.01 1.72
N PHE A 106 -10.97 -9.51 0.68
CA PHE A 106 -9.53 -9.35 0.52
C PHE A 106 -9.16 -7.88 0.35
N SER A 107 -9.90 -7.16 -0.51
CA SER A 107 -9.67 -5.73 -0.73
C SER A 107 -9.93 -4.89 0.54
N LEU A 108 -10.92 -5.30 1.35
CA LEU A 108 -11.18 -4.68 2.65
C LEU A 108 -10.01 -4.87 3.63
N PHE A 109 -9.43 -6.08 3.71
CA PHE A 109 -8.24 -6.33 4.53
C PHE A 109 -7.03 -5.51 4.08
N VAL A 110 -6.78 -5.46 2.78
CA VAL A 110 -5.68 -4.64 2.22
C VAL A 110 -5.87 -3.16 2.52
N SER A 111 -7.10 -2.66 2.51
CA SER A 111 -7.39 -1.27 2.86
C SER A 111 -7.09 -0.94 4.32
N GLY A 112 -7.32 -1.88 5.24
CA GLY A 112 -6.94 -1.74 6.64
C GLY A 112 -5.42 -1.67 6.84
N ILE A 113 -4.67 -2.47 6.06
CA ILE A 113 -3.20 -2.42 6.07
C ILE A 113 -2.71 -1.08 5.53
N ASN A 114 -3.33 -0.55 4.47
CA ASN A 114 -3.00 0.77 3.94
C ASN A 114 -3.26 1.90 4.92
N CYS A 115 -4.23 1.75 5.85
CA CYS A 115 -4.46 2.78 6.86
C CYS A 115 -3.25 3.03 7.76
N LEU A 116 -2.33 2.08 7.88
CA LEU A 116 -1.07 2.22 8.63
C LEU A 116 -0.06 3.12 7.92
N HIS A 117 -0.23 3.39 6.62
CA HIS A 117 0.61 4.32 5.87
C HIS A 117 0.05 5.75 5.94
N PHE A 118 0.58 6.55 6.87
CA PHE A 118 0.25 7.98 6.96
C PHE A 118 1.06 8.83 5.96
N PRO A 119 0.49 9.92 5.40
CA PRO A 119 -0.92 10.36 5.46
C PRO A 119 -1.77 9.82 4.30
N PHE A 120 -1.15 9.50 3.16
CA PHE A 120 -1.87 9.15 1.93
C PHE A 120 -2.56 7.78 1.99
N GLY A 121 -1.98 6.79 2.66
CA GLY A 121 -2.57 5.47 2.82
C GLY A 121 -3.79 5.46 3.75
N THR A 122 -3.83 6.33 4.76
CA THR A 122 -4.97 6.46 5.69
C THR A 122 -6.20 7.07 5.03
N VAL A 123 -6.04 8.19 4.30
CA VAL A 123 -7.15 8.80 3.54
C VAL A 123 -7.72 7.79 2.55
N LEU A 124 -6.85 7.07 1.86
CA LEU A 124 -7.28 6.07 0.90
C LEU A 124 -7.95 4.88 1.57
N GLY A 125 -7.35 4.29 2.60
CA GLY A 125 -7.87 3.11 3.29
C GLY A 125 -9.26 3.37 3.87
N VAL A 126 -9.48 4.54 4.49
CA VAL A 126 -10.80 4.94 4.98
C VAL A 126 -11.80 5.11 3.84
N PHE A 127 -11.41 5.78 2.75
CA PHE A 127 -12.27 5.95 1.58
C PHE A 127 -12.64 4.60 0.94
N THR A 128 -11.68 3.68 0.84
CA THR A 128 -11.88 2.29 0.40
C THR A 128 -12.90 1.57 1.27
N ILE A 129 -12.77 1.63 2.59
CA ILE A 129 -13.72 0.98 3.52
C ILE A 129 -15.12 1.56 3.33
N ILE A 130 -15.28 2.89 3.31
CA ILE A 130 -16.58 3.55 3.17
C ILE A 130 -17.26 3.15 1.86
N VAL A 131 -16.54 3.17 0.73
CA VAL A 131 -17.08 2.81 -0.58
C VAL A 131 -17.42 1.32 -0.64
N LEU A 132 -16.57 0.45 -0.11
CA LEU A 132 -16.81 -0.99 -0.15
C LEU A 132 -17.96 -1.42 0.76
N VAL A 133 -18.24 -0.74 1.87
CA VAL A 133 -19.32 -1.10 2.82
C VAL A 133 -20.72 -0.79 2.28
N ARG A 134 -20.87 0.10 1.28
CA ARG A 134 -22.18 0.41 0.65
C ARG A 134 -22.91 -0.82 0.14
N ASP A 135 -24.21 -0.92 0.45
CA ASP A 135 -25.07 -2.04 0.05
C ASP A 135 -25.24 -2.17 -1.48
N SER A 136 -25.18 -1.05 -2.21
CA SER A 136 -25.20 -1.02 -3.67
C SER A 136 -24.00 -1.72 -4.33
N VAL A 137 -22.85 -1.66 -3.67
CA VAL A 137 -21.61 -2.34 -4.10
C VAL A 137 -21.69 -3.82 -3.72
N ARG A 138 -22.19 -4.10 -2.53
CA ARG A 138 -22.38 -5.44 -1.99
C ARG A 138 -23.28 -6.31 -2.87
N GLU A 139 -24.32 -5.73 -3.47
CA GLU A 139 -25.20 -6.41 -4.41
C GLU A 139 -24.46 -6.83 -5.70
N ARG A 140 -23.59 -5.97 -6.24
CA ARG A 140 -22.77 -6.27 -7.44
C ARG A 140 -21.72 -7.35 -7.21
N TYR A 141 -21.24 -7.53 -5.97
CA TYR A 141 -20.32 -8.61 -5.60
C TYR A 141 -21.04 -9.92 -5.22
N GLY A 142 -22.34 -9.85 -4.90
CA GLY A 142 -23.14 -11.00 -4.44
C GLY A 142 -23.88 -11.77 -5.56
N VAL A 143 -23.88 -11.26 -6.79
CA VAL A 143 -24.51 -11.92 -7.95
C VAL A 143 -23.60 -12.99 -8.58
N GLU A 144 -22.30 -12.98 -8.28
CA GLU A 144 -21.38 -14.04 -8.69
C GLU A 144 -21.34 -15.13 -7.61
N LYS A 145 -22.39 -15.97 -7.57
CA LYS A 145 -22.37 -17.27 -6.86
C LYS A 145 -22.04 -18.38 -7.85
#